data_AF-A0A0P1EKJ9-F1
#
_entry.id   AF-A0A0P1EKJ9-F1
#
_cell.length_a   1.000
_cell.length_b   1.000
_cell.length_c   1.000
_cell.angle_alpha   90.00
_cell.angle_beta   90.00
_cell.angle_gamma   90.00
#
_symmetry.space_group_name_H-M   'P 1'
#
loop_
_entity.id
_entity.type
_entity.pdbx_description
1 polymer ?
#
loop_
_entity_poly.entity_id
_entity_poly.type
_entity_poly.pdbx_seq_one_letter_code
_entity_poly.pdbx_strand_id
1 'polypeptide(L)'
;MIAKHGFGNASMREIAKTSGLSVPLMYKYIKDKDDILHLITTMCMQDIIDFFDTGELFTGPADQNLEKAVDRYIDYIGENRRYINLVYSETRSMSAENRARVFDMEREFMGRWKGILDKGVEQKVFRPMNTELMANYLYFLCNVWSLRHWSIGKFPESEIRTV
;
A
#
# COMPACT_ATOMS: atom_id res chain seq x y z
N MET A 1 5.72 -19.56 1.71
CA MET A 1 5.93 -20.10 0.36
C MET A 1 5.87 -19.00 -0.70
N ILE A 2 4.80 -18.20 -0.75
CA ILE A 2 4.66 -17.02 -1.64
C ILE A 2 5.87 -16.07 -1.53
N ALA A 3 6.34 -15.80 -0.31
CA ALA A 3 7.49 -14.93 -0.07
C ALA A 3 8.89 -15.55 -0.37
N LYS A 4 8.99 -16.82 -0.77
CA LYS A 4 10.28 -17.50 -1.04
C LYS A 4 10.47 -17.88 -2.52
N HIS A 5 9.38 -18.01 -3.28
CA HIS A 5 9.41 -18.36 -4.70
C HIS A 5 8.69 -17.36 -5.62
N GLY A 6 8.06 -16.31 -5.08
CA GLY A 6 7.23 -15.37 -5.84
C GLY A 6 5.81 -15.91 -6.04
N PHE A 7 4.81 -15.01 -6.01
CA PHE A 7 3.42 -15.41 -6.19
C PHE A 7 3.20 -15.97 -7.59
N GLY A 8 3.81 -15.38 -8.61
CA GLY A 8 3.79 -15.88 -9.99
C GLY A 8 4.18 -17.35 -10.16
N ASN A 9 5.07 -17.90 -9.33
CA ASN A 9 5.55 -19.29 -9.45
C ASN A 9 4.75 -20.32 -8.63
N ALA A 10 3.88 -19.87 -7.71
CA ALA A 10 3.07 -20.78 -6.90
C ALA A 10 1.87 -21.31 -7.70
N SER A 11 1.61 -22.62 -7.66
CA SER A 11 0.39 -23.21 -8.22
C SER A 11 -0.79 -23.13 -7.25
N MET A 12 -2.03 -23.16 -7.76
CA MET A 12 -3.24 -23.19 -6.93
C MET A 12 -3.23 -24.35 -5.92
N ARG A 13 -2.66 -25.51 -6.30
CA ARG A 13 -2.53 -26.68 -5.41
C ARG A 13 -1.58 -26.43 -4.25
N GLU A 14 -0.45 -25.78 -4.52
CA GLU A 14 0.52 -25.42 -3.48
C GLU A 14 -0.02 -24.37 -2.53
N ILE A 15 -0.78 -23.40 -3.04
CA ILE A 15 -1.47 -22.39 -2.22
C ILE A 15 -2.50 -23.09 -1.31
N ALA A 16 -3.38 -23.93 -1.86
CA ALA A 16 -4.36 -24.70 -1.08
C ALA A 16 -3.71 -25.49 0.06
N LYS A 17 -2.66 -26.27 -0.27
CA LYS A 17 -1.90 -27.07 0.69
C LYS A 17 -1.31 -26.21 1.81
N THR A 18 -0.75 -25.05 1.47
CA THR A 18 -0.10 -24.15 2.45
C THR A 18 -1.14 -23.45 3.33
N SER A 19 -2.31 -23.14 2.79
CA SER A 19 -3.42 -22.51 3.52
C SER A 19 -4.24 -23.50 4.36
N GLY A 20 -3.92 -24.79 4.36
CA GLY A 20 -4.68 -25.83 5.07
C GLY A 20 -6.06 -26.12 4.45
N LEU A 21 -6.30 -25.66 3.22
CA LEU A 21 -7.56 -25.87 2.50
C LEU A 21 -7.42 -27.04 1.51
N SER A 22 -8.50 -27.78 1.30
CA SER A 22 -8.55 -28.71 0.18
C SER A 22 -8.65 -27.94 -1.15
N VAL A 23 -8.07 -28.49 -2.22
CA VAL A 23 -8.11 -27.88 -3.56
C VAL A 23 -9.57 -27.64 -4.02
N PRO A 24 -10.52 -28.59 -3.87
CA PRO A 24 -11.92 -28.33 -4.22
C PRO A 24 -12.57 -27.22 -3.40
N LEU A 25 -12.26 -27.12 -2.10
CA LEU A 25 -12.79 -26.06 -1.25
C LEU A 25 -12.23 -24.69 -1.66
N MET A 26 -10.96 -24.61 -2.06
CA MET A 26 -10.38 -23.38 -2.58
C MET A 26 -11.08 -22.91 -3.87
N TYR A 27 -11.28 -23.83 -4.83
CA TYR A 27 -11.96 -23.51 -6.09
C TYR A 27 -13.44 -23.12 -5.91
N LYS A 28 -14.05 -23.43 -4.76
CA LYS A 28 -15.38 -22.95 -4.41
C LYS A 28 -15.42 -21.43 -4.20
N TYR A 29 -14.34 -20.84 -3.72
CA TYR A 29 -14.27 -19.41 -3.38
C TYR A 29 -13.40 -18.59 -4.35
N ILE A 30 -12.49 -19.25 -5.06
CA ILE A 30 -11.43 -18.59 -5.82
C ILE A 30 -11.27 -19.33 -7.16
N LYS A 31 -11.46 -18.65 -8.28
CA LYS A 31 -11.42 -19.30 -9.61
C LYS A 31 -9.99 -19.55 -10.07
N ASP A 32 -9.10 -18.59 -9.84
CA ASP A 32 -7.73 -18.64 -10.29
C ASP A 32 -6.80 -17.77 -9.43
N LYS A 33 -5.56 -17.60 -9.90
CA LYS A 33 -4.55 -16.79 -9.21
C LYS A 33 -4.83 -15.29 -9.26
N ASP A 34 -5.56 -14.82 -10.29
CA ASP A 34 -5.94 -13.41 -10.42
C ASP A 34 -6.92 -13.04 -9.29
N ASP A 35 -7.89 -13.91 -9.00
CA ASP A 35 -8.82 -13.75 -7.88
C ASP A 35 -8.07 -13.68 -6.53
N ILE A 36 -7.05 -14.51 -6.32
CA ILE A 36 -6.24 -14.46 -5.10
C ILE A 36 -5.48 -13.14 -4.98
N LEU A 37 -4.84 -12.70 -6.06
CA LEU A 37 -4.11 -11.43 -6.05
C LEU A 37 -5.06 -10.27 -5.76
N HIS A 38 -6.22 -10.25 -6.40
CA HIS A 38 -7.23 -9.23 -6.17
C HIS A 38 -7.64 -9.19 -4.69
N LEU A 39 -7.98 -10.35 -4.11
CA LEU A 39 -8.36 -10.45 -2.69
C LEU A 39 -7.25 -9.96 -1.75
N ILE A 40 -6.01 -10.43 -1.95
CA ILE A 40 -4.87 -10.01 -1.11
C ILE A 40 -4.67 -8.50 -1.21
N THR A 41 -4.63 -7.95 -2.42
CA THR A 41 -4.39 -6.52 -2.63
C THR A 41 -5.53 -5.68 -2.08
N THR A 42 -6.79 -6.08 -2.28
CA THR A 42 -7.95 -5.39 -1.70
C THR A 42 -7.92 -5.42 -0.18
N MET A 43 -7.57 -6.55 0.45
CA MET A 43 -7.38 -6.62 1.90
C MET A 43 -6.27 -5.68 2.37
N CYS A 44 -5.10 -5.71 1.73
CA CYS A 44 -3.99 -4.82 2.10
C CYS A 44 -4.33 -3.33 1.92
N MET A 45 -5.12 -2.99 0.89
CA MET A 45 -5.60 -1.63 0.65
C MET A 45 -6.64 -1.20 1.70
N GLN A 46 -7.51 -2.10 2.14
CA GLN A 46 -8.44 -1.79 3.22
C GLN A 46 -7.69 -1.63 4.55
N ASP A 47 -6.77 -2.54 4.86
CA ASP A 47 -5.97 -2.52 6.09
C ASP A 47 -5.18 -1.21 6.23
N ILE A 48 -4.59 -0.72 5.14
CA ILE A 48 -3.85 0.55 5.16
C ILE A 48 -4.77 1.76 5.30
N ILE A 49 -5.94 1.75 4.65
CA ILE A 49 -6.94 2.80 4.79
C ILE A 49 -7.40 2.88 6.25
N ASP A 50 -7.75 1.75 6.84
CA ASP A 50 -8.22 1.66 8.23
C ASP A 50 -7.12 2.08 9.23
N PHE A 51 -5.87 1.70 8.97
CA PHE A 51 -4.73 2.13 9.77
C PHE A 51 -4.46 3.63 9.64
N PHE A 52 -4.64 4.21 8.46
CA PHE A 52 -4.35 5.60 8.19
C PHE A 52 -5.43 6.54 8.73
N ASP A 53 -6.70 6.19 8.56
CA ASP A 53 -7.86 6.98 8.96
C ASP A 53 -8.11 6.95 10.47
N THR A 54 -7.17 7.51 11.22
CA THR A 54 -7.39 7.83 12.63
C THR A 54 -8.15 9.14 12.74
N GLY A 55 -9.10 9.23 13.67
CA GLY A 55 -9.90 10.45 13.88
C GLY A 55 -9.05 11.70 14.18
N GLU A 56 -7.79 11.53 14.57
CA GLU A 56 -6.84 12.60 14.90
C GLU A 56 -6.03 13.14 13.71
N LEU A 57 -6.01 12.44 12.56
CA LEU A 57 -5.15 12.81 11.43
C LEU A 57 -5.59 14.12 10.76
N PHE A 58 -6.80 14.58 11.03
CA PHE A 58 -7.41 15.73 10.34
C PHE A 58 -7.81 16.88 11.28
N THR A 59 -7.41 16.84 12.55
CA THR A 59 -7.87 17.78 13.58
C THR A 59 -6.87 18.88 13.95
N GLY A 60 -5.70 18.95 13.29
CA GLY A 60 -4.66 19.95 13.56
C GLY A 60 -4.23 20.80 12.36
N PRO A 61 -3.18 21.63 12.52
CA PRO A 61 -2.48 22.29 11.43
C PRO A 61 -2.04 21.32 10.33
N ALA A 62 -2.11 21.76 9.06
CA ALA A 62 -1.89 20.86 7.92
C ALA A 62 -0.46 20.29 7.82
N ASP A 63 0.55 21.04 8.25
CA ASP A 63 1.94 20.58 8.40
C ASP A 63 2.05 19.43 9.40
N GLN A 64 1.49 19.58 10.59
CA GLN A 64 1.49 18.54 11.61
C GLN A 64 0.68 17.31 11.17
N ASN A 65 -0.43 17.50 10.46
CA ASN A 65 -1.21 16.39 9.91
C ASN A 65 -0.42 15.64 8.83
N LEU A 66 0.37 16.36 8.01
CA LEU A 66 1.22 15.74 6.99
C LEU A 66 2.36 14.95 7.61
N GLU A 67 3.02 15.47 8.64
CA GLU A 67 4.06 14.75 9.40
C GLU A 67 3.49 13.45 9.98
N LYS A 68 2.35 13.53 10.68
CA LYS A 68 1.66 12.34 11.21
C LYS A 68 1.28 11.33 10.12
N ALA A 69 0.79 11.82 8.97
CA ALA A 69 0.42 10.97 7.85
C ALA A 69 1.63 10.20 7.29
N VAL A 70 2.75 10.90 7.09
CA VAL A 70 4.02 10.28 6.67
C VAL A 70 4.49 9.26 7.70
N ASP A 71 4.51 9.62 8.98
CA ASP A 71 4.97 8.72 10.04
C ASP A 71 4.15 7.43 10.12
N ARG A 72 2.82 7.55 10.13
CA ARG A 72 1.91 6.39 10.15
C ARG A 72 2.07 5.54 8.90
N TYR A 73 2.23 6.18 7.75
CA TYR A 73 2.41 5.44 6.51
C TYR A 73 3.73 4.66 6.54
N ILE A 74 4.82 5.28 6.98
CA ILE A 74 6.12 4.58 7.14
C ILE A 74 5.99 3.41 8.13
N ASP A 75 5.32 3.59 9.28
CA ASP A 75 5.04 2.51 10.25
C ASP A 75 4.37 1.31 9.56
N TYR A 76 3.27 1.57 8.86
CA TYR A 76 2.49 0.54 8.18
C TYR A 76 3.34 -0.19 7.12
N ILE A 77 4.10 0.56 6.31
CA ILE A 77 4.98 -0.02 5.28
C ILE A 77 6.08 -0.89 5.92
N GLY A 78 6.60 -0.49 7.09
CA GLY A 78 7.63 -1.26 7.80
C GLY A 78 7.12 -2.61 8.29
N GLU A 79 5.95 -2.63 8.91
CA GLU A 79 5.31 -3.86 9.38
C GLU A 79 4.86 -4.77 8.21
N ASN A 80 4.45 -4.16 7.09
CA ASN A 80 3.82 -4.85 5.96
C ASN A 80 4.70 -4.95 4.70
N ARG A 81 6.02 -4.75 4.82
CA ARG A 81 6.98 -4.68 3.70
C ARG A 81 6.84 -5.80 2.65
N ARG A 82 6.56 -7.03 3.10
CA ARG A 82 6.41 -8.19 2.20
C ARG A 82 5.19 -8.06 1.28
N TYR A 83 4.10 -7.51 1.80
CA TYR A 83 2.87 -7.31 1.04
C TYR A 83 3.03 -6.18 0.02
N ILE A 84 3.69 -5.09 0.41
CA ILE A 84 4.00 -3.99 -0.51
C ILE A 84 4.81 -4.49 -1.71
N ASN A 85 5.87 -5.26 -1.47
CA ASN A 85 6.66 -5.85 -2.55
C ASN A 85 5.82 -6.78 -3.44
N LEU A 86 4.93 -7.59 -2.85
CA LEU A 86 4.02 -8.45 -3.58
C LEU A 86 3.10 -7.63 -4.51
N VAL A 87 2.38 -6.65 -3.96
CA VAL A 87 1.44 -5.80 -4.71
C VAL A 87 2.17 -5.09 -5.86
N TYR A 88 3.29 -4.40 -5.60
CA TYR A 88 4.03 -3.70 -6.65
C TYR A 88 4.59 -4.63 -7.74
N SER A 89 4.94 -5.88 -7.41
CA SER A 89 5.49 -6.84 -8.38
C SER A 89 4.41 -7.55 -9.21
N GLU A 90 3.24 -7.83 -8.64
CA GLU A 90 2.22 -8.70 -9.25
C GLU A 90 0.96 -7.95 -9.73
N THR A 91 0.76 -6.66 -9.40
CA THR A 91 -0.40 -5.89 -9.94
C THR A 91 -0.42 -5.86 -11.48
N ARG A 92 0.74 -6.02 -12.13
CA ARG A 92 0.83 -6.12 -13.60
C ARG A 92 0.31 -7.44 -14.16
N SER A 93 0.35 -8.53 -13.39
CA SER A 93 -0.19 -9.83 -13.81
C SER A 93 -1.70 -9.93 -13.60
N MET A 94 -2.32 -8.95 -12.95
CA MET A 94 -3.77 -8.94 -12.77
C MET A 94 -4.52 -8.71 -14.09
N SER A 95 -5.75 -9.24 -14.17
CA SER A 95 -6.69 -8.86 -15.22
C SER A 95 -6.96 -7.35 -15.20
N ALA A 96 -7.36 -6.79 -16.35
CA ALA A 96 -7.64 -5.37 -16.46
C ALA A 96 -8.76 -4.92 -15.51
N GLU A 97 -9.75 -5.78 -15.29
CA GLU A 97 -10.88 -5.54 -14.39
C GLU A 97 -10.43 -5.49 -12.92
N ASN A 98 -9.74 -6.52 -12.44
CA ASN A 98 -9.27 -6.56 -11.05
C ASN A 98 -8.24 -5.46 -10.75
N ARG A 99 -7.36 -5.17 -11.72
CA ARG A 99 -6.41 -4.06 -11.61
C ARG A 99 -7.12 -2.71 -11.50
N ALA A 100 -8.19 -2.48 -12.27
CA ALA A 100 -8.96 -1.24 -12.19
C ALA A 100 -9.58 -1.06 -10.80
N ARG A 101 -10.17 -2.11 -10.23
CA ARG A 101 -10.73 -2.07 -8.86
C ARG A 101 -9.69 -1.72 -7.80
N VAL A 102 -8.49 -2.30 -7.89
CA VAL A 102 -7.37 -1.96 -6.99
C VAL A 102 -6.97 -0.49 -7.14
N PHE A 103 -6.87 0.02 -8.38
CA PHE A 103 -6.51 1.41 -8.63
C PHE A 103 -7.57 2.40 -8.14
N ASP A 104 -8.85 2.01 -8.14
CA ASP A 104 -9.91 2.85 -7.58
C ASP A 104 -9.78 2.98 -6.05
N MET A 105 -9.44 1.89 -5.34
CA MET A 105 -9.14 1.94 -3.91
C MET A 105 -7.90 2.79 -3.62
N GLU A 106 -6.84 2.63 -4.42
CA GLU A 106 -5.63 3.45 -4.30
C GLU A 106 -5.93 4.92 -4.54
N ARG A 107 -6.75 5.25 -5.54
CA ARG A 107 -7.18 6.63 -5.82
C ARG A 107 -7.98 7.22 -4.66
N GLU A 108 -8.85 6.44 -4.03
CA GLU A 108 -9.57 6.86 -2.83
C GLU A 108 -8.60 7.15 -1.67
N PHE A 109 -7.62 6.28 -1.47
CA PHE A 109 -6.57 6.48 -0.48
C PHE A 109 -5.75 7.75 -0.77
N MET A 110 -5.38 7.98 -2.04
CA MET A 110 -4.69 9.19 -2.47
C MET A 110 -5.50 10.47 -2.22
N GLY A 111 -6.83 10.38 -2.21
CA GLY A 111 -7.72 11.48 -1.84
C GLY A 111 -7.45 12.02 -0.43
N ARG A 112 -7.06 11.17 0.52
CA ARG A 112 -6.74 11.55 1.91
C ARG A 112 -5.47 12.41 1.98
N TRP A 113 -4.41 11.96 1.30
CA TRP A 113 -3.16 12.71 1.16
C TRP A 113 -3.38 14.07 0.50
N LYS A 114 -4.11 14.07 -0.62
CA LYS A 114 -4.47 15.30 -1.32
C LYS A 114 -5.25 16.26 -0.41
N GLY A 115 -6.20 15.75 0.38
CA GLY A 115 -6.98 16.57 1.32
C GLY A 115 -6.12 17.26 2.39
N ILE A 116 -5.08 16.60 2.90
CA ILE A 116 -4.12 17.23 3.83
C ILE A 116 -3.36 18.38 3.14
N LEU A 117 -2.89 18.13 1.93
CA LEU A 117 -2.12 19.11 1.15
C LEU A 117 -2.98 20.31 0.71
N ASP A 118 -4.22 20.07 0.27
CA ASP A 118 -5.18 21.12 -0.09
C ASP A 118 -5.43 22.06 1.08
N LYS A 119 -5.70 21.51 2.27
CA LYS A 119 -5.86 22.29 3.51
C LYS A 119 -4.62 23.12 3.83
N GLY A 120 -3.42 22.57 3.65
CA GLY A 120 -2.20 23.31 3.94
C GLY A 120 -1.92 24.44 2.95
N VAL A 121 -2.31 24.29 1.68
CA VAL A 121 -2.28 25.39 0.70
C VAL A 121 -3.31 26.46 1.05
N GLU A 122 -4.54 26.07 1.43
CA GLU A 122 -5.60 26.99 1.86
C GLU A 122 -5.20 27.79 3.11
N GLN A 123 -4.60 27.11 4.09
CA GLN A 123 -4.09 27.71 5.33
C GLN A 123 -2.79 28.53 5.10
N LYS A 124 -2.23 28.52 3.88
CA LYS A 124 -0.96 29.15 3.53
C LYS A 124 0.26 28.63 4.31
N VAL A 125 0.12 27.45 4.91
CA VAL A 125 1.22 26.71 5.55
C VAL A 125 2.12 26.11 4.48
N PHE A 126 1.53 25.67 3.37
CA PHE A 126 2.25 25.23 2.19
C PHE A 126 2.16 26.25 1.06
N ARG A 127 3.24 26.37 0.27
CA ARG A 127 3.22 27.13 -0.98
C ARG A 127 2.17 26.55 -1.95
N PRO A 128 1.56 27.37 -2.83
CA PRO A 128 0.74 26.85 -3.92
C PRO A 128 1.48 25.80 -4.75
N MET A 129 0.83 24.65 -4.96
CA MET A 129 1.35 23.52 -5.73
C MET A 129 0.22 22.64 -6.26
N ASN A 130 0.54 21.74 -7.18
CA ASN A 130 -0.39 20.67 -7.57
C ASN A 130 -0.40 19.60 -6.46
N THR A 131 -1.46 19.59 -5.66
CA THR A 131 -1.60 18.73 -4.47
C THR A 131 -1.80 17.27 -4.83
N GLU A 132 -2.45 16.96 -5.96
CA GLU A 132 -2.58 15.60 -6.45
C GLU A 132 -1.23 15.01 -6.85
N LEU A 133 -0.41 15.75 -7.60
CA LEU A 133 0.92 15.30 -7.98
C LEU A 133 1.83 15.14 -6.76
N MET A 134 1.78 16.10 -5.82
CA MET A 134 2.57 16.01 -4.59
C MET A 134 2.15 14.82 -3.72
N ALA A 135 0.86 14.54 -3.59
CA ALA A 135 0.37 13.36 -2.87
C ALA A 135 0.98 12.08 -3.45
N ASN A 136 0.95 11.93 -4.78
CA ASN A 136 1.53 10.76 -5.47
C ASN A 136 3.04 10.64 -5.24
N TYR A 137 3.77 11.76 -5.22
CA TYR A 137 5.20 11.74 -4.91
C TYR A 137 5.47 11.31 -3.47
N LEU A 138 4.76 11.87 -2.49
CA LEU A 138 4.93 11.50 -1.08
C LEU A 138 4.62 10.02 -0.85
N TYR A 139 3.49 9.55 -1.37
CA TYR A 139 3.07 8.14 -1.30
C TYR A 139 4.14 7.21 -1.87
N PHE A 140 4.71 7.53 -3.04
CA PHE A 140 5.76 6.72 -3.64
C PHE A 140 7.08 6.79 -2.87
N LEU A 141 7.51 7.99 -2.46
CA LEU A 141 8.77 8.19 -1.73
C LEU A 141 8.80 7.41 -0.43
N CYS A 142 7.68 7.37 0.31
CA CYS A 142 7.57 6.59 1.54
C CYS A 142 7.65 5.06 1.30
N ASN A 143 7.49 4.58 0.06
CA ASN A 143 7.68 3.17 -0.30
C ASN A 143 9.10 2.83 -0.77
N VAL A 144 9.91 3.83 -1.15
CA VAL A 144 11.20 3.59 -1.83
C VAL A 144 12.11 2.69 -1.02
N TRP A 145 12.17 2.88 0.30
CA TRP A 145 13.02 2.08 1.19
C TRP A 145 12.58 0.61 1.29
N SER A 146 11.27 0.35 1.25
CA SER A 146 10.68 -0.98 1.20
C SER A 146 10.97 -1.67 -0.13
N LEU A 147 10.78 -0.96 -1.25
CA LEU A 147 10.96 -1.49 -2.60
C LEU A 147 12.45 -1.65 -2.98
N ARG A 148 13.32 -0.80 -2.44
CA ARG A 148 14.77 -0.83 -2.66
C ARG A 148 15.53 -1.42 -1.48
N HIS A 149 14.90 -2.30 -0.69
CA HIS A 149 15.51 -2.91 0.48
C HIS A 149 16.84 -3.64 0.15
N TRP A 150 17.00 -4.17 -1.06
CA TRP A 150 18.27 -4.75 -1.52
C TRP A 150 19.45 -3.75 -1.56
N SER A 151 19.16 -2.45 -1.72
CA SER A 151 20.16 -1.38 -1.83
C SER A 151 20.33 -0.60 -0.53
N ILE A 152 19.21 -0.34 0.18
CA ILE A 152 19.17 0.56 1.34
C ILE A 152 18.61 -0.09 2.60
N GLY A 153 18.39 -1.41 2.59
CA GLY A 153 17.86 -2.15 3.75
C GLY A 153 18.81 -2.29 4.93
N LYS A 154 20.06 -1.81 4.80
CA LYS A 154 21.04 -1.74 5.89
C LYS A 154 20.80 -0.57 6.85
N PHE A 155 20.03 0.43 6.42
CA PHE A 155 19.71 1.60 7.24
C PHE A 155 18.49 1.32 8.12
N PRO A 156 18.50 1.76 9.38
CA PRO A 156 17.35 1.61 10.27
C PRO A 156 16.20 2.50 9.82
N GLU A 157 14.97 2.12 10.18
CA GLU A 157 13.77 2.90 9.85
C GLU A 157 13.81 4.32 10.42
N SER A 158 14.47 4.51 11.56
CA SER A 158 14.69 5.84 12.16
C SER A 158 15.44 6.79 11.23
N GLU A 159 16.36 6.28 10.40
CA GLU A 159 17.09 7.09 9.42
C GLU A 159 16.21 7.41 8.21
N ILE A 160 15.31 6.50 7.82
CA ILE A 160 14.34 6.71 6.73
C ILE A 160 13.38 7.86 7.02
N ARG A 161 12.98 8.05 8.28
CA ARG A 161 12.07 9.14 8.68
C ARG A 161 12.69 10.53 8.62
N THR A 162 14.01 10.62 8.59
CA THR A 162 14.76 11.88 8.72
C THR A 162 15.29 12.43 7.40
N VAL A 163 15.10 11.71 6.29
CA VAL A 163 15.61 12.03 4.94
C VAL A 163 14.47 12.51 4.06
#